data_AF-A0A965YHD0-F1
#
_entry.id   AF-A0A965YHD0-F1
#
_cell.length_a   1.000
_cell.length_b   1.000
_cell.length_c   1.000
_cell.angle_alpha   90.00
_cell.angle_beta   90.00
_cell.angle_gamma   90.00
#
_symmetry.space_group_name_H-M   'P 1'
#
loop_
_entity.id
_entity.type
_entity.pdbx_description
1 polymer ?
#
loop_
_entity_poly.entity_id
_entity_poly.type
_entity_poly.pdbx_seq_one_letter_code
_entity_poly.pdbx_strand_id
1 'polypeptide(L)'
;MIKEEKMIQYDFYNPMTHKGDLPVRVLKFNFLDWFINITPDFKEDVKTEIYYNGFKAGIQYHTNRTKITEIAHINSSKQIELYENFNQYLWCICYSLVVVFDESIQKPIIEKKYTGKFDLENPFVKQAIAVLNNGFDLLQTYKDWQFSQLPNPEKYNEYDKYYIEKTNGIYTAAMTFILLHEFGHQYYEHLTYYPENAEEFKTEEYKADEYAIDKISQNFSSERGITFKCGIIAGISSLILLDESLSGGDTHPDTDERLKKAIEKIKLEDIDNLWGIASLTFRFWAIKYNVEIEYPQTVESYKELFTITLDKIKEIKNNC
;
A
#
# COMPACT_ATOMS: atom_id res chain seq x y z
N MET A 1 30.72 0.18 -35.69
CA MET A 1 30.05 -0.93 -34.99
C MET A 1 30.00 -0.58 -33.52
N ILE A 2 28.87 -0.01 -33.08
CA ILE A 2 28.61 0.19 -31.65
C ILE A 2 28.26 -1.21 -31.12
N LYS A 3 29.04 -1.73 -30.16
CA LYS A 3 28.67 -2.96 -29.47
C LYS A 3 27.37 -2.66 -28.72
N GLU A 4 26.28 -3.34 -29.09
CA GLU A 4 25.10 -3.41 -28.23
C GLU A 4 25.55 -4.06 -26.91
N GLU A 5 25.65 -3.25 -25.85
CA GLU A 5 25.81 -3.78 -24.51
C GLU A 5 24.54 -4.58 -24.18
N LYS A 6 24.70 -5.88 -23.90
CA LYS A 6 23.58 -6.72 -23.48
C LYS A 6 23.06 -6.19 -22.16
N MET A 7 21.84 -5.68 -22.19
CA MET A 7 21.10 -5.24 -21.01
C MET A 7 20.94 -6.40 -20.03
N ILE A 8 21.35 -6.20 -18.77
CA ILE A 8 21.20 -7.19 -17.70
C ILE A 8 19.70 -7.40 -17.44
N GLN A 9 19.31 -8.67 -17.34
CA GLN A 9 17.94 -9.10 -17.01
C GLN A 9 17.98 -9.88 -15.70
N TYR A 10 16.99 -9.64 -14.86
CA TYR A 10 16.76 -10.32 -13.59
C TYR A 10 15.51 -11.20 -13.69
N ASP A 11 15.59 -12.41 -13.14
CA ASP A 11 14.47 -13.33 -13.01
C ASP A 11 14.57 -14.03 -11.65
N PHE A 12 13.66 -13.67 -10.74
CA PHE A 12 13.62 -14.20 -9.38
C PHE A 12 12.66 -15.38 -9.22
N TYR A 13 12.01 -15.82 -10.31
CA TYR A 13 11.04 -16.91 -10.22
C TYR A 13 11.73 -18.25 -9.94
N ASN A 14 11.25 -18.95 -8.91
CA ASN A 14 11.67 -20.31 -8.61
C ASN A 14 10.41 -21.18 -8.47
N PRO A 15 10.13 -22.11 -9.40
CA PRO A 15 8.89 -22.90 -9.38
C PRO A 15 8.77 -23.84 -8.17
N MET A 16 9.88 -24.12 -7.48
CA MET A 16 9.88 -24.96 -6.27
C MET A 16 9.32 -24.22 -5.06
N THR A 17 9.63 -22.93 -4.93
CA THR A 17 9.30 -22.11 -3.75
C THR A 17 8.21 -21.07 -4.02
N HIS A 18 8.14 -20.53 -5.23
CA HIS A 18 7.20 -19.49 -5.63
C HIS A 18 5.96 -20.12 -6.26
N LYS A 19 4.96 -20.38 -5.41
CA LYS A 19 3.62 -20.81 -5.83
C LYS A 19 2.74 -19.59 -6.02
N GLY A 20 1.91 -19.56 -7.07
CA GLY A 20 1.06 -18.42 -7.40
C GLY A 20 1.06 -18.13 -8.89
N ASP A 21 0.14 -17.29 -9.34
CA ASP A 21 -0.10 -16.98 -10.75
C ASP A 21 0.29 -15.55 -11.13
N LEU A 22 0.64 -14.69 -10.16
CA LEU A 22 1.04 -13.30 -10.39
C LEU A 22 2.48 -13.03 -9.94
N PRO A 23 3.20 -12.08 -10.58
CA PRO A 23 4.59 -11.79 -10.27
C PRO A 23 4.91 -11.57 -8.79
N VAL A 24 3.98 -10.97 -8.02
CA VAL A 24 4.15 -10.71 -6.58
C VAL A 24 4.46 -11.97 -5.75
N ARG A 25 4.23 -13.18 -6.29
CA ARG A 25 4.57 -14.45 -5.64
C ARG A 25 6.02 -14.58 -5.20
N VAL A 26 6.95 -13.85 -5.82
CA VAL A 26 8.37 -13.87 -5.44
C VAL A 26 8.66 -13.12 -4.14
N LEU A 27 7.71 -12.33 -3.62
CA LEU A 27 7.89 -11.50 -2.44
C LEU A 27 7.28 -12.10 -1.15
N LYS A 28 6.68 -13.29 -1.22
CA LYS A 28 5.96 -13.90 -0.07
C LYS A 28 6.83 -14.04 1.16
N PHE A 29 8.05 -14.55 0.99
CA PHE A 29 8.96 -14.75 2.11
C PHE A 29 9.49 -13.44 2.68
N ASN A 30 9.57 -12.38 1.87
CA ASN A 30 10.06 -11.08 2.31
C ASN A 30 9.13 -10.46 3.37
N PHE A 31 7.82 -10.39 3.09
CA PHE A 31 6.90 -9.76 4.05
C PHE A 31 6.61 -10.66 5.26
N LEU A 32 6.69 -11.99 5.10
CA LEU A 32 6.60 -12.91 6.24
C LEU A 32 7.79 -12.73 7.19
N ASP A 33 8.99 -12.56 6.63
CA ASP A 33 10.20 -12.30 7.41
C ASP A 33 10.10 -10.95 8.14
N TRP A 34 9.63 -9.89 7.47
CA TRP A 34 9.49 -8.58 8.12
C TRP A 34 8.40 -8.58 9.19
N PHE A 35 7.27 -9.23 8.93
CA PHE A 35 6.19 -9.39 9.90
C PHE A 35 6.67 -10.07 11.17
N ILE A 36 7.28 -11.26 11.05
CA ILE A 36 7.63 -12.05 12.23
C ILE A 36 8.84 -11.48 12.99
N ASN A 37 9.65 -10.63 12.36
CA ASN A 37 10.82 -10.01 12.98
C ASN A 37 10.63 -8.50 13.22
N ILE A 38 9.39 -7.98 13.18
CA ILE A 38 9.17 -6.53 13.29
C ILE A 38 9.69 -5.96 14.61
N THR A 39 9.52 -6.69 15.72
CA THR A 39 10.10 -6.38 17.02
C THR A 39 10.65 -7.66 17.66
N PRO A 40 11.66 -7.56 18.56
CA PRO A 40 12.31 -8.74 19.13
C PRO A 40 11.37 -9.71 19.87
N ASP A 41 10.31 -9.17 20.47
CA ASP A 41 9.28 -9.85 21.27
C ASP A 41 8.12 -10.40 20.43
N PHE A 42 7.91 -9.90 19.21
CA PHE A 42 6.69 -10.20 18.45
C PHE A 42 6.49 -11.70 18.14
N LYS A 43 7.57 -12.45 17.94
CA LYS A 43 7.49 -13.92 17.81
C LYS A 43 6.83 -14.59 18.99
N GLU A 44 7.08 -14.08 20.19
CA GLU A 44 6.52 -14.62 21.42
C GLU A 44 5.07 -14.18 21.61
N ASP A 45 4.73 -12.95 21.22
CA ASP A 45 3.34 -12.48 21.14
C ASP A 45 2.50 -13.40 20.24
N VAL A 46 2.99 -13.68 19.03
CA VAL A 46 2.30 -14.57 18.08
C VAL A 46 2.13 -15.98 18.64
N LYS A 47 3.16 -16.54 19.30
CA LYS A 47 3.03 -17.86 19.95
C LYS A 47 2.01 -17.83 21.08
N THR A 48 1.98 -16.76 21.88
CA THR A 48 1.03 -16.60 22.98
C THR A 48 -0.40 -16.62 22.46
N GLU A 49 -0.67 -15.87 21.39
CA GLU A 49 -1.97 -15.88 20.72
C GLU A 49 -2.36 -17.28 20.19
N ILE A 50 -1.38 -18.02 19.65
CA ILE A 50 -1.62 -19.39 19.15
C ILE A 50 -1.95 -20.35 20.28
N TYR A 51 -1.19 -20.34 21.37
CA TYR A 51 -1.31 -21.33 22.44
C TYR A 51 -2.46 -21.04 23.40
N TYR A 52 -2.79 -19.77 23.63
CA TYR A 52 -3.71 -19.38 24.70
C TYR A 52 -5.01 -18.74 24.18
N ASN A 53 -4.97 -18.06 23.03
CA ASN A 53 -6.12 -17.25 22.55
C ASN A 53 -6.75 -17.78 21.25
N GLY A 54 -6.32 -18.98 20.82
CA GLY A 54 -6.92 -19.72 19.72
C GLY A 54 -6.55 -19.20 18.32
N PHE A 55 -5.55 -18.33 18.20
CA PHE A 55 -5.06 -17.90 16.90
C PHE A 55 -4.50 -19.08 16.11
N LYS A 56 -4.92 -19.23 14.86
CA LYS A 56 -4.51 -20.37 14.04
C LYS A 56 -3.16 -20.10 13.37
N ALA A 57 -2.21 -20.98 13.66
CA ALA A 57 -0.86 -20.88 13.09
C ALA A 57 -0.88 -20.97 11.55
N GLY A 58 -0.04 -20.14 10.92
CA GLY A 58 0.14 -20.10 9.47
C GLY A 58 -0.87 -19.18 8.76
N ILE A 59 -0.44 -18.61 7.65
CA ILE A 59 -1.26 -17.73 6.82
C ILE A 59 -1.83 -18.53 5.66
N GLN A 60 -3.15 -18.44 5.45
CA GLN A 60 -3.79 -19.04 4.30
C GLN A 60 -3.63 -18.11 3.09
N TYR A 61 -2.96 -18.59 2.04
CA TYR A 61 -2.65 -17.77 0.86
C TYR A 61 -3.41 -18.27 -0.37
N HIS A 62 -4.31 -17.45 -0.90
CA HIS A 62 -5.20 -17.78 -2.01
C HIS A 62 -4.63 -17.31 -3.35
N THR A 63 -4.50 -18.23 -4.29
CA THR A 63 -4.02 -17.98 -5.67
C THR A 63 -5.18 -18.17 -6.64
N ASN A 64 -6.06 -17.17 -6.70
CA ASN A 64 -7.28 -17.23 -7.50
C ASN A 64 -7.06 -16.48 -8.81
N ARG A 65 -7.33 -17.14 -9.94
CA ARG A 65 -7.31 -16.52 -11.29
C ARG A 65 -8.63 -15.79 -11.56
N THR A 66 -9.01 -14.93 -10.62
CA THR A 66 -10.25 -14.16 -10.64
C THR A 66 -9.96 -12.71 -10.28
N LYS A 67 -10.93 -11.83 -10.55
CA LYS A 67 -10.90 -10.48 -10.01
C LYS A 67 -10.76 -10.49 -8.48
N ILE A 68 -10.31 -9.38 -7.92
CA ILE A 68 -10.28 -9.16 -6.48
C ILE A 68 -11.71 -9.16 -5.97
N THR A 69 -11.98 -10.05 -5.04
CA THR A 69 -13.26 -10.15 -4.30
C THR A 69 -13.06 -9.97 -2.81
N GLU A 70 -11.86 -10.26 -2.33
CA GLU A 70 -11.48 -10.24 -0.93
C GLU A 70 -10.14 -9.53 -0.79
N ILE A 71 -9.97 -8.84 0.33
CA ILE A 71 -8.70 -8.30 0.79
C ILE A 71 -8.17 -9.17 1.94
N ALA A 72 -6.99 -8.83 2.46
CA ALA A 72 -6.49 -9.48 3.66
C ALA A 72 -7.50 -9.33 4.80
N HIS A 73 -7.77 -10.42 5.50
CA HIS A 73 -8.62 -10.41 6.68
C HIS A 73 -8.28 -11.59 7.59
N ILE A 74 -8.69 -11.53 8.84
CA ILE A 74 -8.72 -12.69 9.73
C ILE A 74 -10.11 -13.36 9.72
N ASN A 75 -10.15 -14.66 9.44
CA ASN A 75 -11.41 -15.40 9.33
C ASN A 75 -11.98 -15.81 10.70
N SER A 76 -13.19 -16.36 10.71
CA SER A 76 -13.86 -16.84 11.93
C SER A 76 -13.15 -18.01 12.64
N SER A 77 -12.21 -18.68 11.96
CA SER A 77 -11.32 -19.68 12.55
C SER A 77 -10.04 -19.07 13.12
N LYS A 78 -10.00 -17.74 13.29
CA LYS A 78 -8.85 -16.96 13.76
C LYS A 78 -7.59 -17.20 12.93
N GLN A 79 -7.73 -17.34 11.61
CA GLN A 79 -6.62 -17.49 10.68
C GLN A 79 -6.56 -16.29 9.74
N ILE A 80 -5.36 -15.71 9.56
CA ILE A 80 -5.16 -14.66 8.55
C ILE A 80 -5.23 -15.29 7.15
N GLU A 81 -6.06 -14.71 6.30
CA GLU A 81 -6.18 -15.02 4.88
C GLU A 81 -5.60 -13.89 4.03
N LEU A 82 -4.81 -14.25 3.01
CA LEU A 82 -4.24 -13.33 2.04
C LEU A 82 -4.62 -13.77 0.62
N TYR A 83 -4.76 -12.79 -0.27
CA TYR A 83 -5.21 -13.00 -1.64
C TYR A 83 -4.18 -12.46 -2.64
N GLU A 84 -3.70 -13.31 -3.55
CA GLU A 84 -2.61 -12.96 -4.46
C GLU A 84 -2.93 -11.77 -5.38
N ASN A 85 -4.16 -11.71 -5.88
CA ASN A 85 -4.63 -10.63 -6.74
C ASN A 85 -4.62 -9.29 -6.00
N PHE A 86 -5.08 -9.23 -4.74
CA PHE A 86 -4.97 -8.03 -3.91
C PHE A 86 -3.51 -7.67 -3.63
N ASN A 87 -2.65 -8.66 -3.34
CA ASN A 87 -1.22 -8.44 -3.14
C ASN A 87 -0.55 -7.84 -4.39
N GLN A 88 -0.89 -8.31 -5.59
CA GLN A 88 -0.38 -7.75 -6.84
C GLN A 88 -0.92 -6.33 -7.06
N TYR A 89 -2.18 -6.08 -6.75
CA TYR A 89 -2.78 -4.74 -6.77
C TYR A 89 -2.03 -3.78 -5.84
N LEU A 90 -1.79 -4.17 -4.58
CA LEU A 90 -1.03 -3.37 -3.62
C LEU A 90 0.38 -3.05 -4.13
N TRP A 91 1.07 -4.01 -4.75
CA TRP A 91 2.37 -3.76 -5.36
C TRP A 91 2.29 -2.72 -6.48
N CYS A 92 1.23 -2.76 -7.32
CA CYS A 92 1.00 -1.76 -8.37
C CYS A 92 0.77 -0.36 -7.78
N ILE A 93 0.03 -0.25 -6.68
CA ILE A 93 -0.15 1.02 -5.96
C ILE A 93 1.18 1.54 -5.42
N CYS A 94 1.96 0.67 -4.76
CA CYS A 94 3.29 1.02 -4.24
C CYS A 94 4.22 1.53 -5.35
N TYR A 95 4.25 0.84 -6.51
CA TYR A 95 5.04 1.24 -7.68
C TYR A 95 4.63 2.63 -8.16
N SER A 96 3.33 2.81 -8.37
CA SER A 96 2.79 4.01 -9.00
C SER A 96 2.94 5.24 -8.11
N LEU A 97 2.71 5.10 -6.80
CA LEU A 97 2.93 6.18 -5.83
C LEU A 97 4.38 6.67 -5.86
N VAL A 98 5.35 5.76 -5.82
CA VAL A 98 6.78 6.11 -5.78
C VAL A 98 7.22 6.74 -7.08
N VAL A 99 6.93 6.11 -8.22
CA VAL A 99 7.43 6.56 -9.52
C VAL A 99 6.78 7.88 -9.91
N VAL A 100 5.46 8.01 -9.80
CA VAL A 100 4.76 9.25 -10.18
C VAL A 100 5.17 10.38 -9.25
N PHE A 101 5.29 10.14 -7.94
CA PHE A 101 5.77 11.18 -7.03
C PHE A 101 7.18 11.64 -7.39
N ASP A 102 8.12 10.72 -7.60
CA ASP A 102 9.51 11.08 -7.89
C ASP A 102 9.66 11.79 -9.24
N GLU A 103 9.08 11.23 -10.31
CA GLU A 103 9.27 11.68 -11.69
C GLU A 103 8.35 12.84 -12.10
N SER A 104 7.12 12.92 -11.59
CA SER A 104 6.18 13.98 -11.95
C SER A 104 6.08 15.10 -10.93
N ILE A 105 6.54 14.91 -9.69
CA ILE A 105 6.39 15.91 -8.63
C ILE A 105 7.77 16.34 -8.10
N GLN A 106 8.50 15.44 -7.45
CA GLN A 106 9.72 15.80 -6.72
C GLN A 106 10.84 16.29 -7.62
N LYS A 107 11.22 15.52 -8.66
CA LYS A 107 12.28 15.92 -9.60
C LYS A 107 11.91 17.23 -10.34
N PRO A 108 10.70 17.38 -10.91
CA PRO A 108 10.29 18.66 -11.50
C PRO A 108 10.30 19.83 -10.52
N ILE A 109 9.95 19.65 -9.24
CA ILE A 109 10.03 20.72 -8.23
C ILE A 109 11.48 21.13 -7.98
N ILE A 110 12.38 20.17 -7.77
CA ILE A 110 13.83 20.43 -7.59
C ILE A 110 14.40 21.16 -8.81
N GLU A 111 14.00 20.75 -10.01
CA GLU A 111 14.42 21.35 -11.28
C GLU A 111 13.70 22.67 -11.63
N LYS A 112 12.73 23.11 -10.80
CA LYS A 112 11.88 24.29 -11.04
C LYS A 112 11.08 24.24 -12.35
N LYS A 113 10.63 23.04 -12.73
CA LYS A 113 9.82 22.75 -13.92
C LYS A 113 8.43 22.18 -13.59
N TYR A 114 8.09 22.01 -12.33
CA TYR A 114 6.78 21.47 -11.95
C TYR A 114 5.64 22.39 -12.42
N THR A 115 4.66 21.81 -13.11
CA THR A 115 3.54 22.55 -13.71
C THR A 115 2.20 22.28 -13.01
N GLY A 116 2.19 21.49 -11.92
CA GLY A 116 0.98 20.96 -11.31
C GLY A 116 0.40 19.73 -12.03
N LYS A 117 0.92 19.37 -13.20
CA LYS A 117 0.43 18.25 -14.03
C LYS A 117 1.44 17.11 -14.08
N PHE A 118 0.94 15.88 -14.23
CA PHE A 118 1.79 14.74 -14.51
C PHE A 118 2.38 14.87 -15.93
N ASP A 119 3.67 14.57 -16.05
CA ASP A 119 4.34 14.50 -17.35
C ASP A 119 4.08 13.11 -17.95
N LEU A 120 3.01 12.99 -18.73
CA LEU A 120 2.62 11.72 -19.36
C LEU A 120 3.56 11.29 -20.51
N GLU A 121 4.45 12.18 -20.97
CA GLU A 121 5.48 11.86 -21.96
C GLU A 121 6.74 11.26 -21.31
N ASN A 122 6.93 11.43 -20.00
CA ASN A 122 8.00 10.77 -19.27
C ASN A 122 7.78 9.24 -19.30
N PRO A 123 8.75 8.45 -19.82
CA PRO A 123 8.59 7.00 -19.94
C PRO A 123 8.30 6.27 -18.62
N PHE A 124 8.90 6.70 -17.52
CA PHE A 124 8.66 6.11 -16.20
C PHE A 124 7.25 6.39 -15.71
N VAL A 125 6.76 7.62 -15.90
CA VAL A 125 5.39 8.02 -15.51
C VAL A 125 4.38 7.25 -16.35
N LYS A 126 4.60 7.13 -17.66
CA LYS A 126 3.74 6.34 -18.55
C LYS A 126 3.65 4.88 -18.13
N GLN A 127 4.79 4.26 -17.78
CA GLN A 127 4.81 2.90 -17.26
C GLN A 127 4.12 2.79 -15.90
N ALA A 128 4.33 3.74 -14.99
CA ALA A 128 3.68 3.75 -13.69
C ALA A 128 2.16 3.86 -13.80
N ILE A 129 1.64 4.73 -14.68
CA ILE A 129 0.20 4.81 -14.95
C ILE A 129 -0.31 3.52 -15.59
N ALA A 130 0.46 2.88 -16.48
CA ALA A 130 0.07 1.58 -17.03
C ALA A 130 0.02 0.49 -15.94
N VAL A 131 0.97 0.46 -15.02
CA VAL A 131 0.98 -0.43 -13.84
C VAL A 131 -0.22 -0.14 -12.93
N LEU A 132 -0.53 1.13 -12.65
CA LEU A 132 -1.69 1.54 -11.85
C LEU A 132 -3.00 1.05 -12.47
N ASN A 133 -3.19 1.31 -13.76
CA ASN A 133 -4.39 0.89 -14.49
C ASN A 133 -4.52 -0.63 -14.53
N ASN A 134 -3.41 -1.37 -14.69
CA ASN A 134 -3.43 -2.82 -14.60
C ASN A 134 -3.73 -3.30 -13.17
N GLY A 135 -3.33 -2.56 -12.13
CA GLY A 135 -3.80 -2.78 -10.77
C GLY A 135 -5.32 -2.64 -10.67
N PHE A 136 -5.91 -1.59 -11.25
CA PHE A 136 -7.37 -1.40 -11.25
C PHE A 136 -8.12 -2.42 -12.09
N ASP A 137 -7.55 -2.89 -13.20
CA ASP A 137 -8.11 -3.98 -13.99
C ASP A 137 -8.34 -5.24 -13.13
N LEU A 138 -7.48 -5.53 -12.14
CA LEU A 138 -7.66 -6.68 -11.23
C LEU A 138 -8.95 -6.61 -10.41
N LEU A 139 -9.55 -5.43 -10.24
CA LEU A 139 -10.85 -5.27 -9.56
C LEU A 139 -12.01 -5.72 -10.44
N GLN A 140 -11.80 -5.78 -11.76
CA GLN A 140 -12.82 -6.13 -12.74
C GLN A 140 -12.58 -7.53 -13.34
N THR A 141 -11.33 -7.87 -13.63
CA THR A 141 -10.97 -9.09 -14.35
C THR A 141 -9.52 -9.52 -14.07
N TYR A 142 -9.22 -10.78 -14.34
CA TYR A 142 -7.88 -11.34 -14.25
C TYR A 142 -7.41 -11.78 -15.65
N LYS A 143 -6.16 -11.46 -16.02
CA LYS A 143 -5.53 -11.89 -17.27
C LYS A 143 -4.11 -12.41 -17.02
N ASP A 144 -3.76 -13.54 -17.63
CA ASP A 144 -2.45 -14.18 -17.44
C ASP A 144 -1.25 -13.34 -17.90
N TRP A 145 -1.43 -12.58 -18.96
CA TRP A 145 -0.38 -11.80 -19.60
C TRP A 145 -0.31 -10.36 -19.10
N GLN A 146 -1.17 -9.97 -18.15
CA GLN A 146 -1.41 -8.59 -17.70
C GLN A 146 -0.13 -7.84 -17.33
N PHE A 147 0.81 -8.53 -16.68
CA PHE A 147 2.07 -7.94 -16.20
C PHE A 147 3.31 -8.38 -16.99
N SER A 148 3.13 -9.10 -18.10
CA SER A 148 4.26 -9.69 -18.84
C SER A 148 5.21 -8.68 -19.50
N GLN A 149 4.72 -7.46 -19.76
CA GLN A 149 5.47 -6.36 -20.38
C GLN A 149 5.51 -5.10 -19.50
N LEU A 150 5.14 -5.24 -18.23
CA LEU A 150 5.11 -4.14 -17.27
C LEU A 150 6.18 -4.35 -16.19
N PRO A 151 6.66 -3.26 -15.56
CA PRO A 151 7.44 -3.36 -14.34
C PRO A 151 6.76 -4.28 -13.32
N ASN A 152 7.49 -5.25 -12.80
CA ASN A 152 6.99 -6.24 -11.86
C ASN A 152 8.14 -6.81 -11.01
N PRO A 153 7.86 -7.38 -9.83
CA PRO A 153 8.91 -7.83 -8.91
C PRO A 153 9.62 -9.12 -9.34
N GLU A 154 9.04 -9.88 -10.26
CA GLU A 154 9.56 -11.19 -10.68
C GLU A 154 10.65 -11.07 -11.74
N LYS A 155 10.40 -10.28 -12.79
CA LYS A 155 11.30 -10.13 -13.94
C LYS A 155 11.41 -8.69 -14.39
N TYR A 156 12.63 -8.19 -14.48
CA TYR A 156 12.93 -6.83 -14.89
C TYR A 156 14.38 -6.66 -15.33
N ASN A 157 14.70 -5.52 -15.92
CA ASN A 157 16.04 -5.20 -16.40
C ASN A 157 16.74 -4.16 -15.50
N GLU A 158 18.03 -3.89 -15.75
CA GLU A 158 18.81 -2.93 -14.95
C GLU A 158 18.23 -1.51 -14.91
N TYR A 159 17.52 -1.07 -15.96
CA TYR A 159 16.92 0.26 -16.02
C TYR A 159 15.75 0.41 -15.04
N ASP A 160 14.96 -0.65 -14.86
CA ASP A 160 13.80 -0.66 -13.97
C ASP A 160 14.16 -0.97 -12.51
N LYS A 161 15.38 -1.48 -12.28
CA LYS A 161 15.86 -2.00 -10.99
C LYS A 161 15.67 -1.01 -9.84
N TYR A 162 16.04 0.26 -10.03
CA TYR A 162 15.97 1.27 -8.97
C TYR A 162 14.54 1.41 -8.40
N TYR A 163 13.54 1.53 -9.28
CA TYR A 163 12.16 1.67 -8.83
C TYR A 163 11.59 0.35 -8.34
N ILE A 164 11.87 -0.77 -9.03
CA ILE A 164 11.33 -2.08 -8.63
C ILE A 164 11.86 -2.51 -7.26
N GLU A 165 13.16 -2.41 -6.99
CA GLU A 165 13.71 -2.81 -5.68
C GLU A 165 13.20 -1.92 -4.55
N LYS A 166 13.06 -0.61 -4.81
CA LYS A 166 12.46 0.34 -3.85
C LYS A 166 10.99 0.01 -3.58
N THR A 167 10.22 -0.28 -4.63
CA THR A 167 8.83 -0.72 -4.53
C THR A 167 8.71 -2.04 -3.77
N ASN A 168 9.60 -2.99 -3.99
CA ASN A 168 9.59 -4.27 -3.26
C ASN A 168 9.74 -4.03 -1.75
N GLY A 169 10.63 -3.12 -1.34
CA GLY A 169 10.76 -2.73 0.06
C GLY A 169 9.49 -2.10 0.62
N ILE A 170 8.89 -1.14 -0.10
CA ILE A 170 7.66 -0.45 0.33
C ILE A 170 6.47 -1.39 0.38
N TYR A 171 6.31 -2.27 -0.61
CA TYR A 171 5.32 -3.33 -0.62
C TYR A 171 5.49 -4.27 0.57
N THR A 172 6.73 -4.64 0.90
CA THR A 172 7.03 -5.49 2.05
C THR A 172 6.63 -4.80 3.37
N ALA A 173 6.89 -3.50 3.51
CA ALA A 173 6.41 -2.70 4.63
C ALA A 173 4.88 -2.59 4.67
N ALA A 174 4.22 -2.38 3.54
CA ALA A 174 2.76 -2.29 3.45
C ALA A 174 2.08 -3.61 3.84
N MET A 175 2.59 -4.75 3.36
CA MET A 175 2.12 -6.07 3.78
C MET A 175 2.39 -6.33 5.26
N THR A 176 3.52 -5.84 5.81
CA THR A 176 3.80 -5.93 7.25
C THR A 176 2.77 -5.16 8.06
N PHE A 177 2.40 -3.96 7.62
CA PHE A 177 1.32 -3.16 8.22
C PHE A 177 -0.02 -3.90 8.18
N ILE A 178 -0.42 -4.42 7.02
CA ILE A 178 -1.68 -5.17 6.87
C ILE A 178 -1.69 -6.42 7.77
N LEU A 179 -0.61 -7.19 7.80
CA LEU A 179 -0.55 -8.38 8.66
C LEU A 179 -0.62 -8.05 10.16
N LEU A 180 0.00 -6.95 10.58
CA LEU A 180 -0.10 -6.48 11.95
C LEU A 180 -1.48 -5.93 12.29
N HIS A 181 -2.17 -5.32 11.33
CA HIS A 181 -3.55 -4.88 11.48
C HIS A 181 -4.47 -6.08 11.74
N GLU A 182 -4.39 -7.12 10.90
CA GLU A 182 -5.16 -8.37 11.11
C GLU A 182 -4.82 -9.07 12.43
N PHE A 183 -3.53 -9.08 12.79
CA PHE A 183 -3.11 -9.60 14.09
C PHE A 183 -3.63 -8.73 15.25
N GLY A 184 -3.74 -7.42 15.07
CA GLY A 184 -4.32 -6.49 16.04
C GLY A 184 -5.77 -6.81 16.36
N HIS A 185 -6.58 -7.19 15.35
CA HIS A 185 -7.96 -7.66 15.59
C HIS A 185 -8.01 -8.91 16.47
N GLN A 186 -7.08 -9.85 16.27
CA GLN A 186 -6.94 -11.01 17.14
C GLN A 186 -6.51 -10.61 18.56
N TYR A 187 -5.47 -9.78 18.68
CA TYR A 187 -4.87 -9.39 19.95
C TYR A 187 -5.85 -8.64 20.86
N TYR A 188 -6.74 -7.83 20.28
CA TYR A 188 -7.80 -7.14 21.02
C TYR A 188 -9.13 -7.89 21.07
N GLU A 189 -9.17 -9.15 20.64
CA GLU A 189 -10.35 -10.02 20.67
C GLU A 189 -11.57 -9.48 19.89
N HIS A 190 -11.34 -8.64 18.88
CA HIS A 190 -12.38 -8.05 18.03
C HIS A 190 -13.19 -9.12 17.24
N LEU A 191 -12.72 -10.37 17.18
CA LEU A 191 -13.42 -11.49 16.51
C LEU A 191 -14.48 -12.18 17.37
N THR A 192 -14.43 -11.96 18.67
CA THR A 192 -15.37 -12.55 19.65
C THR A 192 -16.29 -11.50 20.25
N TYR A 193 -16.02 -10.23 19.98
CA TYR A 193 -16.85 -9.09 20.33
C TYR A 193 -17.78 -8.75 19.15
N TYR A 194 -19.03 -8.40 19.44
CA TYR A 194 -19.99 -7.94 18.45
C TYR A 194 -20.32 -6.48 18.78
N PRO A 195 -19.73 -5.51 18.05
CA PRO A 195 -20.00 -4.10 18.28
C PRO A 195 -21.49 -3.79 18.19
N GLU A 196 -22.00 -2.98 19.13
CA GLU A 196 -23.42 -2.65 19.23
C GLU A 196 -23.85 -1.60 18.19
N ASN A 197 -22.89 -0.84 17.64
CA ASN A 197 -23.13 0.24 16.71
C ASN A 197 -21.92 0.51 15.79
N ALA A 198 -22.15 1.32 14.75
CA ALA A 198 -21.15 1.66 13.75
C ALA A 198 -19.90 2.37 14.31
N GLU A 199 -20.04 3.16 15.37
CA GLU A 199 -18.91 3.91 15.96
C GLU A 199 -17.93 2.97 16.68
N GLU A 200 -18.44 1.90 17.28
CA GLU A 200 -17.61 0.87 17.91
C GLU A 200 -16.81 0.10 16.86
N PHE A 201 -17.42 -0.31 15.74
CA PHE A 201 -16.68 -0.90 14.62
C PHE A 201 -15.55 0.00 14.12
N LYS A 202 -15.83 1.30 13.94
CA LYS A 202 -14.81 2.30 13.55
C LYS A 202 -13.67 2.39 14.55
N THR A 203 -14.00 2.32 15.84
CA THR A 203 -13.01 2.37 16.92
C THR A 203 -12.10 1.14 16.91
N GLU A 204 -12.62 -0.05 16.60
CA GLU A 204 -11.83 -1.27 16.50
C GLU A 204 -10.81 -1.23 15.35
N GLU A 205 -11.21 -0.73 14.19
CA GLU A 205 -10.32 -0.50 13.05
C GLU A 205 -9.19 0.48 13.40
N TYR A 206 -9.50 1.57 14.11
CA TYR A 206 -8.47 2.51 14.57
C TYR A 206 -7.51 1.86 15.57
N LYS A 207 -7.97 1.00 16.47
CA LYS A 207 -7.10 0.26 17.40
C LYS A 207 -6.19 -0.71 16.65
N ALA A 208 -6.70 -1.40 15.63
CA ALA A 208 -5.91 -2.31 14.80
C ALA A 208 -4.85 -1.54 13.99
N ASP A 209 -5.20 -0.40 13.39
CA ASP A 209 -4.25 0.51 12.74
C ASP A 209 -3.19 1.01 13.72
N GLU A 210 -3.60 1.46 14.91
CA GLU A 210 -2.68 1.96 15.94
C GLU A 210 -1.71 0.87 16.41
N TYR A 211 -2.21 -0.35 16.64
CA TYR A 211 -1.37 -1.50 16.99
C TYR A 211 -0.29 -1.75 15.94
N ALA A 212 -0.69 -1.78 14.66
CA ALA A 212 0.23 -2.01 13.56
C ALA A 212 1.29 -0.90 13.46
N ILE A 213 0.86 0.36 13.55
CA ILE A 213 1.76 1.52 13.50
C ILE A 213 2.71 1.51 14.70
N ASP A 214 2.23 1.19 15.91
CA ASP A 214 3.06 1.17 17.12
C ASP A 214 4.15 0.10 17.04
N LYS A 215 3.83 -1.12 16.58
CA LYS A 215 4.83 -2.17 16.34
C LYS A 215 5.86 -1.74 15.28
N ILE A 216 5.41 -1.15 14.17
CA ILE A 216 6.31 -0.68 13.10
C ILE A 216 7.16 0.51 13.55
N SER A 217 6.62 1.40 14.38
CA SER A 217 7.26 2.66 14.79
C SER A 217 8.61 2.46 15.49
N GLN A 218 8.80 1.29 16.12
CA GLN A 218 10.06 0.88 16.74
C GLN A 218 11.23 0.82 15.74
N ASN A 219 10.93 0.76 14.43
CA ASN A 219 11.89 0.72 13.35
C ASN A 219 12.01 2.06 12.59
N PHE A 220 11.32 3.12 13.00
CA PHE A 220 11.36 4.41 12.29
C PHE A 220 12.73 5.10 12.29
N SER A 221 13.57 4.80 13.29
CA SER A 221 14.95 5.30 13.36
C SER A 221 15.96 4.37 12.67
N SER A 222 15.53 3.24 12.13
CA SER A 222 16.41 2.32 11.38
C SER A 222 16.68 2.82 9.95
N GLU A 223 17.61 2.18 9.25
CA GLU A 223 17.87 2.43 7.83
C GLU A 223 16.63 2.23 6.94
N ARG A 224 15.66 1.42 7.39
CA ARG A 224 14.39 1.15 6.70
C ARG A 224 13.25 2.06 7.16
N GLY A 225 13.50 3.02 8.07
CA GLY A 225 12.47 3.85 8.67
C GLY A 225 11.56 4.54 7.66
N ILE A 226 12.14 5.16 6.62
CA ILE A 226 11.37 5.80 5.53
C ILE A 226 10.55 4.76 4.75
N THR A 227 11.11 3.57 4.53
CA THR A 227 10.41 2.48 3.82
C THR A 227 9.19 2.02 4.61
N PHE A 228 9.31 1.88 5.93
CA PHE A 228 8.19 1.52 6.81
C PHE A 228 7.09 2.59 6.81
N LYS A 229 7.46 3.86 6.97
CA LYS A 229 6.50 4.98 6.92
C LYS A 229 5.77 5.05 5.59
N CYS A 230 6.49 4.90 4.48
CA CYS A 230 5.90 4.87 3.14
C CYS A 230 5.01 3.63 2.92
N GLY A 231 5.36 2.48 3.52
CA GLY A 231 4.55 1.26 3.45
C GLY A 231 3.22 1.38 4.19
N ILE A 232 3.19 2.03 5.36
CA ILE A 232 1.94 2.34 6.08
C ILE A 232 1.04 3.20 5.18
N ILE A 233 1.58 4.28 4.62
CA ILE A 233 0.84 5.16 3.69
C ILE A 233 0.31 4.35 2.51
N ALA A 234 1.17 3.60 1.82
CA ALA A 234 0.77 2.82 0.64
C ALA A 234 -0.27 1.73 0.95
N GLY A 235 -0.20 1.10 2.13
CA GLY A 235 -1.19 0.14 2.60
C GLY A 235 -2.57 0.77 2.72
N ILE A 236 -2.69 1.89 3.42
CA ILE A 236 -3.95 2.62 3.57
C ILE A 236 -4.41 3.21 2.23
N SER A 237 -3.49 3.75 1.42
CA SER A 237 -3.78 4.25 0.07
C SER A 237 -4.41 3.19 -0.81
N SER A 238 -4.00 1.92 -0.68
CA SER A 238 -4.59 0.83 -1.45
C SER A 238 -6.08 0.62 -1.12
N LEU A 239 -6.48 0.83 0.14
CA LEU A 239 -7.86 0.73 0.61
C LEU A 239 -8.69 1.95 0.17
N ILE A 240 -8.13 3.16 0.29
CA ILE A 240 -8.73 4.41 -0.24
C ILE A 240 -9.12 4.23 -1.71
N LEU A 241 -8.23 3.63 -2.50
CA LEU A 241 -8.44 3.44 -3.94
C LEU A 241 -9.45 2.34 -4.28
N LEU A 242 -9.98 1.58 -3.31
CA LEU A 242 -11.08 0.64 -3.52
C LEU A 242 -12.45 1.28 -3.29
N ASP A 243 -12.49 2.40 -2.57
CA ASP A 243 -13.69 3.03 -2.06
C ASP A 243 -14.02 4.32 -2.84
N GLU A 244 -15.09 4.28 -3.65
CA GLU A 244 -15.56 5.45 -4.39
C GLU A 244 -16.13 6.55 -3.48
N SER A 245 -16.77 6.19 -2.36
CA SER A 245 -17.39 7.19 -1.49
C SER A 245 -16.43 7.77 -0.46
N LEU A 246 -15.27 7.12 -0.25
CA LEU A 246 -14.35 7.40 0.85
C LEU A 246 -15.01 7.33 2.23
N SER A 247 -16.21 6.77 2.28
CA SER A 247 -16.98 6.56 3.49
C SER A 247 -16.85 5.08 3.79
N GLY A 248 -16.21 4.74 4.92
CA GLY A 248 -16.08 3.34 5.33
C GLY A 248 -17.42 2.69 5.73
N GLY A 249 -18.54 3.37 5.41
CA GLY A 249 -19.90 2.96 5.71
C GLY A 249 -20.17 2.86 7.21
N ASP A 250 -20.91 1.83 7.57
CA ASP A 250 -21.32 1.54 8.95
C ASP A 250 -20.30 0.69 9.71
N THR A 251 -19.29 0.12 9.04
CA THR A 251 -18.39 -0.89 9.62
C THR A 251 -16.92 -0.51 9.59
N HIS A 252 -16.52 0.43 8.75
CA HIS A 252 -15.15 0.93 8.70
C HIS A 252 -15.11 2.46 8.83
N PRO A 253 -14.03 3.02 9.39
CA PRO A 253 -13.88 4.46 9.38
C PRO A 253 -13.58 4.94 7.97
N ASP A 254 -13.93 6.20 7.73
CA ASP A 254 -13.61 6.91 6.51
C ASP A 254 -12.12 6.78 6.19
N THR A 255 -11.83 6.33 4.97
CA THR A 255 -10.47 5.90 4.59
C THR A 255 -9.50 7.09 4.52
N ASP A 256 -10.01 8.29 4.25
CA ASP A 256 -9.26 9.55 4.36
C ASP A 256 -8.87 9.89 5.81
N GLU A 257 -9.76 9.66 6.77
CA GLU A 257 -9.47 9.87 8.20
C GLU A 257 -8.48 8.82 8.74
N ARG A 258 -8.54 7.56 8.27
CA ARG A 258 -7.50 6.55 8.58
C ARG A 258 -6.12 7.01 8.15
N LEU A 259 -5.98 7.50 6.91
CA LEU A 259 -4.71 8.00 6.40
C LEU A 259 -4.22 9.22 7.17
N LYS A 260 -5.13 10.17 7.48
CA LYS A 260 -4.82 11.34 8.31
C LYS A 260 -4.27 10.94 9.69
N LYS A 261 -4.96 10.06 10.41
CA LYS A 261 -4.49 9.59 11.73
C LYS A 261 -3.16 8.87 11.64
N ALA A 262 -2.97 8.03 10.62
CA ALA A 262 -1.71 7.32 10.42
C ALA A 262 -0.54 8.28 10.20
N ILE A 263 -0.68 9.27 9.32
CA ILE A 263 0.39 10.21 9.01
C ILE A 263 0.70 11.16 10.18
N GLU A 264 -0.32 11.57 10.95
CA GLU A 264 -0.14 12.33 12.20
C GLU A 264 0.63 11.51 13.25
N LYS A 265 0.33 10.21 13.38
CA LYS A 265 1.03 9.29 14.28
C LYS A 265 2.48 9.02 13.86
N ILE A 266 2.77 9.03 12.55
CA ILE A 266 4.13 8.89 12.03
C ILE A 266 5.04 10.08 12.42
N LYS A 267 4.46 11.25 12.73
CA LYS A 267 5.18 12.49 13.14
C LYS A 267 6.24 12.91 12.12
N LEU A 268 5.78 13.24 10.92
CA LEU A 268 6.62 13.76 9.85
C LEU A 268 6.92 15.25 10.03
N GLU A 269 8.08 15.69 9.55
CA GLU A 269 8.38 17.11 9.35
C GLU A 269 7.49 17.69 8.24
N ASP A 270 7.21 18.99 8.28
CA ASP A 270 6.24 19.62 7.37
C ASP A 270 6.64 19.52 5.88
N ILE A 271 7.94 19.51 5.59
CA ILE A 271 8.49 19.38 4.24
C ILE A 271 8.72 17.93 3.80
N ASP A 272 8.41 16.93 4.64
CA ASP A 272 8.68 15.53 4.32
C ASP A 272 7.88 15.09 3.08
N ASN A 273 8.57 14.47 2.13
CA ASN A 273 8.01 13.97 0.88
C ASN A 273 6.83 13.00 1.08
N LEU A 274 6.77 12.31 2.23
CA LEU A 274 5.70 11.38 2.53
C LEU A 274 4.32 12.05 2.65
N TRP A 275 4.24 13.33 3.04
CA TRP A 275 3.01 14.10 2.92
C TRP A 275 2.55 14.22 1.46
N GLY A 276 3.49 14.45 0.54
CA GLY A 276 3.20 14.55 -0.89
C GLY A 276 2.78 13.22 -1.51
N ILE A 277 3.37 12.10 -1.07
CA ILE A 277 2.92 10.75 -1.45
C ILE A 277 1.51 10.48 -0.93
N ALA A 278 1.21 10.87 0.31
CA ALA A 278 -0.13 10.74 0.87
C ALA A 278 -1.15 11.55 0.05
N SER A 279 -0.85 12.81 -0.31
CA SER A 279 -1.70 13.64 -1.18
C SER A 279 -1.90 13.05 -2.58
N LEU A 280 -0.85 12.43 -3.15
CA LEU A 280 -0.92 11.78 -4.46
C LEU A 280 -1.98 10.67 -4.51
N THR A 281 -2.24 10.00 -3.39
CA THR A 281 -3.30 8.99 -3.26
C THR A 281 -4.65 9.55 -3.69
N PHE A 282 -5.04 10.71 -3.19
CA PHE A 282 -6.32 11.34 -3.52
C PHE A 282 -6.39 11.81 -4.97
N ARG A 283 -5.23 12.13 -5.57
CA ARG A 283 -5.17 12.43 -7.00
C ARG A 283 -5.39 11.18 -7.84
N PHE A 284 -4.85 10.02 -7.44
CA PHE A 284 -5.16 8.74 -8.08
C PHE A 284 -6.62 8.34 -7.88
N TRP A 285 -7.19 8.56 -6.70
CA TRP A 285 -8.61 8.34 -6.43
C TRP A 285 -9.48 9.20 -7.35
N ALA A 286 -9.18 10.49 -7.44
CA ALA A 286 -9.90 11.43 -8.30
C ALA A 286 -9.85 11.02 -9.78
N ILE A 287 -8.67 10.59 -10.28
CA ILE A 287 -8.52 10.06 -11.64
C ILE A 287 -9.37 8.80 -11.84
N LYS A 288 -9.34 7.87 -10.88
CA LYS A 288 -10.06 6.60 -10.97
C LYS A 288 -11.57 6.80 -11.05
N TYR A 289 -12.12 7.65 -10.20
CA TYR A 289 -13.56 7.90 -10.09
C TYR A 289 -14.03 9.12 -10.90
N ASN A 290 -13.16 9.65 -11.76
CA ASN A 290 -13.44 10.78 -12.64
C ASN A 290 -13.99 12.01 -11.88
N VAL A 291 -13.38 12.30 -10.74
CA VAL A 291 -13.67 13.47 -9.90
C VAL A 291 -12.66 14.56 -10.22
N GLU A 292 -13.14 15.79 -10.45
CA GLU A 292 -12.27 16.93 -10.67
C GLU A 292 -11.81 17.52 -9.32
N ILE A 293 -10.51 17.51 -9.09
CA ILE A 293 -9.88 18.20 -7.95
C ILE A 293 -8.89 19.21 -8.51
N GLU A 294 -9.13 20.49 -8.24
CA GLU A 294 -8.14 21.52 -8.51
C GLU A 294 -7.03 21.44 -7.47
N TYR A 295 -5.77 21.41 -7.88
CA TYR A 295 -4.64 21.43 -6.95
C TYR A 295 -3.92 22.78 -7.02
N PRO A 296 -3.42 23.29 -5.87
CA PRO A 296 -2.61 24.50 -5.89
C PRO A 296 -1.33 24.25 -6.72
N GLN A 297 -0.93 25.26 -7.51
CA GLN A 297 0.30 25.18 -8.31
C GLN A 297 1.56 25.30 -7.45
N THR A 298 1.44 26.00 -6.32
CA THR A 298 2.51 26.24 -5.36
C THR A 298 1.99 26.04 -3.96
N VAL A 299 2.78 25.40 -3.12
CA VAL A 299 2.56 25.22 -1.68
C VAL A 299 3.87 25.53 -0.96
N GLU A 300 3.79 25.99 0.28
CA GLU A 300 4.96 26.24 1.12
C GLU A 300 5.57 24.92 1.63
N SER A 301 4.74 23.88 1.80
CA SER A 301 5.17 22.56 2.26
C SER A 301 4.28 21.43 1.74
N TYR A 302 4.77 20.19 1.79
CA TYR A 302 3.95 19.04 1.42
C TYR A 302 2.85 18.74 2.43
N LYS A 303 3.03 19.09 3.72
CA LYS A 303 1.97 19.02 4.72
C LYS A 303 0.82 19.96 4.39
N GLU A 304 1.13 21.18 3.96
CA GLU A 304 0.09 22.12 3.50
C GLU A 304 -0.69 21.54 2.31
N LEU A 305 0.00 20.96 1.32
CA LEU A 305 -0.65 20.26 0.21
C LEU A 305 -1.60 19.15 0.69
N PHE A 306 -1.18 18.37 1.69
CA PHE A 306 -1.99 17.30 2.26
C PHE A 306 -3.24 17.86 2.95
N THR A 307 -3.10 18.89 3.79
CA THR A 307 -4.23 19.54 4.46
C THR A 307 -5.24 20.08 3.45
N ILE A 308 -4.77 20.84 2.45
CA ILE A 308 -5.64 21.37 1.37
C ILE A 308 -6.34 20.24 0.62
N THR A 309 -5.62 19.14 0.36
CA THR A 309 -6.20 17.99 -0.34
C THR A 309 -7.33 17.35 0.48
N LEU A 310 -7.13 17.16 1.79
CA LEU A 310 -8.16 16.61 2.67
C LEU A 310 -9.38 17.53 2.79
N ASP A 311 -9.17 18.84 2.89
CA ASP A 311 -10.29 19.80 2.95
C ASP A 311 -11.15 19.73 1.69
N LYS A 312 -10.53 19.63 0.51
CA LYS A 312 -11.25 19.43 -0.76
C LYS A 312 -11.99 18.10 -0.83
N ILE A 313 -11.39 17.01 -0.34
CA ILE A 313 -12.05 15.71 -0.26
C ILE A 313 -13.29 15.78 0.65
N LYS A 314 -13.22 16.48 1.78
CA LYS A 314 -14.36 16.69 2.67
C LYS A 314 -15.47 17.52 2.02
N GLU A 315 -15.11 18.56 1.27
CA GLU A 315 -16.08 19.33 0.49
C GLU A 315 -16.80 18.46 -0.54
N ILE A 316 -16.08 17.59 -1.24
CA ILE A 316 -16.66 16.66 -2.22
C ILE A 316 -17.62 15.69 -1.53
N LYS A 317 -17.19 15.07 -0.41
CA LYS A 317 -18.03 14.12 0.36
C LYS A 317 -19.33 14.76 0.88
N ASN A 318 -19.29 16.04 1.27
CA ASN A 318 -20.47 16.75 1.78
C ASN A 318 -21.44 17.22 0.68
N ASN A 319 -21.00 17.24 -0.58
CA ASN A 319 -21.80 17.71 -1.73
C ASN A 319 -22.41 16.56 -2.56
N CYS A 320 -22.12 15.30 -2.22
CA CYS A 320 -22.67 14.09 -2.83
C CYS A 320 -23.77 13.47 -1.97
#